data_AF-A0A937HU17-F1
#
_entry.id   AF-A0A937HU17-F1
#
_cell.length_a   1.000
_cell.length_b   1.000
_cell.length_c   1.000
_cell.angle_alpha   90.00
_cell.angle_beta   90.00
_cell.angle_gamma   90.00
#
_symmetry.space_group_name_H-M   'P 1'
#
loop_
_entity.id
_entity.type
_entity.pdbx_description
1 polymer ?
#
loop_
_entity_poly.entity_id
_entity_poly.type
_entity_poly.pdbx_seq_one_letter_code
_entity_poly.pdbx_strand_id
1 'polypeptide(L)'
;MFQLFPTVALLSTRTFVASTAFSGVLLCASGSSISITTATTETSNASSQGVTRASLVEGLEQGPYELTPARRALLNTIRYAEGTWKDGQDHGYTVMYGGGMFEDLSRHPERTVVKRYSSAAAGAYQFLPGTWKGVARELKLASFEPQHQDQAALHLAKRRGALNEIDQRGLTKAAMAKLAPEWASFPTFSGLSAYGQPVKSHQELASFYSKNLDSLKRQVNV
;
A
#
# COMPACT_ATOMS: atom_id res chain seq x y z
N MET A 1 19.24 -19.53 -11.56
CA MET A 1 19.28 -20.00 -12.96
C MET A 1 18.08 -19.41 -13.67
N PHE A 2 18.22 -18.22 -14.25
CA PHE A 2 17.13 -17.54 -14.96
C PHE A 2 17.41 -17.62 -16.46
N GLN A 3 16.52 -18.30 -17.18
CA GLN A 3 16.55 -18.46 -18.63
C GLN A 3 15.87 -17.24 -19.27
N LEU A 4 16.62 -16.54 -20.13
CA LEU A 4 16.13 -15.47 -21.01
C LEU A 4 15.68 -16.10 -22.34
N PHE A 5 14.45 -15.83 -22.77
CA PHE A 5 14.03 -16.05 -24.16
C PHE A 5 13.63 -14.71 -24.80
N PRO A 6 14.10 -14.41 -26.03
CA PRO A 6 13.72 -13.20 -26.76
C PRO A 6 12.51 -13.47 -27.66
N THR A 7 11.56 -12.53 -27.78
CA THR A 7 10.61 -12.55 -28.90
C THR A 7 10.16 -11.14 -29.29
N VAL A 8 10.69 -10.71 -30.43
CA VAL A 8 10.10 -10.03 -31.60
C VAL A 8 8.86 -9.14 -31.40
N ALA A 9 9.02 -7.88 -31.83
CA ALA A 9 8.00 -6.86 -31.97
C ALA A 9 7.02 -7.14 -33.12
N LEU A 10 5.74 -6.85 -32.92
CA LEU A 10 4.76 -6.62 -33.98
C LEU A 10 3.96 -5.36 -33.68
N LEU A 11 4.10 -4.38 -34.58
CA LEU A 11 3.38 -3.13 -34.62
C LEU A 11 1.96 -3.38 -35.13
N SER A 12 0.93 -2.91 -34.42
CA SER A 12 -0.45 -2.91 -34.95
C SER A 12 -1.07 -1.55 -34.74
N THR A 13 -1.24 -0.82 -35.83
CA THR A 13 -2.00 0.42 -35.95
C THR A 13 -3.47 0.09 -36.15
N ARG A 14 -4.35 0.65 -35.31
CA ARG A 14 -5.78 0.77 -35.63
C ARG A 14 -6.31 2.13 -35.20
N THR A 15 -6.64 2.91 -36.21
CA THR A 15 -7.47 4.11 -36.21
C THR A 15 -8.91 3.75 -35.82
N PHE A 16 -9.60 4.63 -35.10
CA PHE A 16 -11.06 4.63 -35.03
C PHE A 16 -11.61 6.03 -35.23
N VAL A 17 -12.66 6.07 -36.05
CA VAL A 17 -13.31 7.22 -36.65
C VAL A 17 -14.37 7.79 -35.70
N ALA A 18 -14.47 9.12 -35.67
CA ALA A 18 -15.51 9.87 -34.97
C ALA A 18 -16.88 9.70 -35.63
N SER A 19 -17.96 9.71 -34.84
CA SER A 19 -19.30 9.98 -35.36
C SER A 19 -20.11 10.74 -34.31
N THR A 20 -20.53 11.92 -34.73
CA THR A 20 -21.49 12.82 -34.11
C THR A 20 -22.91 12.33 -34.30
N ALA A 21 -23.81 12.53 -33.33
CA ALA A 21 -25.19 12.89 -33.62
C ALA A 21 -25.87 13.55 -32.41
N PHE A 22 -26.45 14.71 -32.67
CA PHE A 22 -27.31 15.54 -31.84
C PHE A 22 -28.69 14.91 -31.62
N SER A 23 -29.29 15.16 -30.45
CA SER A 23 -30.73 15.39 -30.19
C SER A 23 -30.88 15.49 -28.67
N GLY A 24 -31.57 16.42 -28.02
CA GLY A 24 -32.36 17.59 -28.39
C GLY A 24 -32.87 18.14 -27.05
N VAL A 25 -32.79 19.44 -26.82
CA VAL A 25 -33.32 20.13 -25.63
C VAL A 25 -34.38 21.11 -26.09
N LEU A 26 -35.60 21.01 -25.53
CA LEU A 26 -36.46 22.08 -24.97
C LEU A 26 -37.87 21.47 -24.76
N LEU A 27 -38.34 21.29 -23.53
CA LEU A 27 -39.00 22.26 -22.62
C LEU A 27 -40.49 22.47 -22.94
N CYS A 28 -41.36 22.02 -22.02
CA CYS A 28 -42.65 22.65 -21.72
C CYS A 28 -43.06 22.31 -20.29
N ALA A 29 -43.39 23.35 -19.52
CA ALA A 29 -43.74 23.32 -18.11
C ALA A 29 -45.26 23.27 -17.89
N SER A 30 -45.68 22.56 -16.86
CA SER A 30 -46.84 22.82 -15.99
C SER A 30 -46.63 21.89 -14.78
N GLY A 31 -46.69 22.31 -13.52
CA GLY A 31 -47.63 23.22 -12.89
C GLY A 31 -48.51 22.38 -11.96
N SER A 32 -47.99 21.97 -10.80
CA SER A 32 -48.78 21.49 -9.65
C SER A 32 -47.94 21.53 -8.37
N SER A 33 -48.44 22.28 -7.40
CA SER A 33 -47.88 22.46 -6.07
C SER A 33 -48.18 21.24 -5.19
N ILE A 34 -47.16 20.65 -4.55
CA ILE A 34 -47.34 19.73 -3.42
C ILE A 34 -46.33 20.13 -2.33
N SER A 35 -46.85 20.39 -1.13
CA SER A 35 -46.09 20.77 0.05
C SER A 35 -45.60 19.55 0.84
N ILE A 36 -44.34 19.66 1.30
CA ILE A 36 -43.74 19.20 2.56
C ILE A 36 -43.78 17.68 2.85
N THR A 37 -42.59 17.07 2.86
CA THR A 37 -42.07 16.36 4.04
C THR A 37 -40.54 16.41 4.00
N THR A 38 -39.97 17.10 4.98
CA THR A 38 -38.54 17.08 5.30
C THR A 38 -38.13 15.67 5.69
N ALA A 39 -37.45 14.97 4.79
CA ALA A 39 -36.65 13.80 5.11
C ALA A 39 -35.18 14.22 4.97
N THR A 40 -34.55 14.50 6.11
CA THR A 40 -33.11 14.57 6.25
C THR A 40 -32.52 13.20 5.93
N THR A 41 -32.19 12.98 4.65
CA THR A 41 -31.25 11.93 4.29
C THR A 41 -29.87 12.46 4.66
N GLU A 42 -29.42 12.09 5.85
CA GLU A 42 -28.03 12.18 6.24
C GLU A 42 -27.23 11.30 5.27
N THR A 43 -26.74 11.93 4.20
CA THR A 43 -25.67 11.37 3.39
C THR A 43 -24.47 11.30 4.32
N SER A 44 -24.24 10.12 4.89
CA SER A 44 -23.04 9.81 5.64
C SER A 44 -21.86 9.96 4.69
N ASN A 45 -21.29 11.17 4.70
CA ASN A 45 -19.95 11.44 4.22
C ASN A 45 -19.02 10.49 5.00
N ALA A 46 -18.68 9.36 4.40
CA ALA A 46 -17.54 8.54 4.78
C ALA A 46 -16.29 9.37 4.46
N SER A 47 -16.09 10.39 5.27
CA SER A 47 -14.89 11.20 5.29
C SER A 47 -13.76 10.29 5.76
N SER A 48 -12.66 10.37 5.01
CA SER A 48 -11.36 9.77 5.26
C SER A 48 -10.76 10.31 6.56
N GLN A 49 -11.33 9.92 7.69
CA GLN A 49 -10.89 10.36 9.00
C GLN A 49 -9.72 9.48 9.43
N GLY A 50 -8.58 10.13 9.61
CA GLY A 50 -7.36 9.53 10.10
C GLY A 50 -7.63 8.67 11.33
N VAL A 51 -6.92 7.53 11.37
CA VAL A 51 -6.74 6.60 12.48
C VAL A 51 -7.14 7.23 13.82
N THR A 52 -8.39 7.01 14.23
CA THR A 52 -8.89 7.51 15.51
C THR A 52 -8.33 6.63 16.64
N ARG A 53 -8.27 7.18 17.86
CA ARG A 53 -7.84 6.46 19.07
C ARG A 53 -8.53 5.10 19.22
N ALA A 54 -9.76 4.93 18.71
CA ALA A 54 -10.47 3.66 18.68
C ALA A 54 -9.79 2.59 17.81
N SER A 55 -9.27 2.92 16.61
CA SER A 55 -8.60 1.91 15.76
C SER A 55 -7.16 1.60 16.20
N LEU A 56 -6.57 2.39 17.09
CA LEU A 56 -5.30 2.09 17.75
C LEU A 56 -5.47 1.40 19.12
N VAL A 57 -6.62 1.58 19.79
CA VAL A 57 -6.91 1.00 21.11
C VAL A 57 -7.74 -0.29 21.02
N GLU A 58 -8.57 -0.47 20.00
CA GLU A 58 -9.08 -1.79 19.61
C GLU A 58 -8.02 -2.49 18.76
N GLY A 59 -7.08 -3.16 19.43
CA GLY A 59 -6.07 -4.02 18.81
C GLY A 59 -6.65 -5.27 18.15
N LEU A 60 -7.56 -5.11 17.17
CA LEU A 60 -8.09 -6.17 16.33
C LEU A 60 -8.28 -5.71 14.87
N GLU A 61 -7.22 -5.18 14.27
CA GLU A 61 -7.05 -5.29 12.81
C GLU A 61 -6.75 -6.77 12.50
N GLN A 62 -7.81 -7.59 12.55
CA GLN A 62 -7.92 -9.04 12.26
C GLN A 62 -6.60 -9.73 11.86
N GLY A 63 -5.74 -10.03 12.83
CA GLY A 63 -4.47 -10.72 12.60
C GLY A 63 -3.62 -10.85 13.86
N PRO A 64 -2.52 -11.64 13.82
CA PRO A 64 -1.77 -12.00 15.02
C PRO A 64 -0.79 -10.92 15.51
N TYR A 65 -0.66 -9.79 14.80
CA TYR A 65 0.25 -8.70 15.15
C TYR A 65 -0.51 -7.49 15.65
N GLU A 66 -0.30 -7.16 16.93
CA GLU A 66 -0.72 -5.87 17.49
C GLU A 66 -0.01 -4.72 16.75
N LEU A 67 -0.76 -3.66 16.47
CA LEU A 67 -0.29 -2.50 15.75
C LEU A 67 0.13 -1.37 16.71
N THR A 68 1.31 -1.53 17.31
CA THR A 68 1.91 -0.50 18.17
C THR A 68 2.33 0.73 17.34
N PRO A 69 2.54 1.91 17.95
CA PRO A 69 3.10 3.07 17.25
C PRO A 69 4.44 2.76 16.54
N ALA A 70 5.29 1.92 17.14
CA ALA A 70 6.56 1.51 16.55
C ALA A 70 6.38 0.66 15.29
N ARG A 71 5.39 -0.23 15.29
CA ARG A 71 5.06 -1.10 14.14
C ARG A 71 4.35 -0.32 13.04
N ARG A 72 3.43 0.59 13.39
CA ARG A 72 2.82 1.50 12.42
C ARG A 72 3.87 2.42 11.78
N ALA A 73 4.83 2.92 12.55
CA ALA A 73 5.97 3.69 12.01
C ALA A 73 6.82 2.84 11.06
N LEU A 74 7.11 1.58 11.39
CA LEU A 74 7.82 0.66 10.49
C LEU A 74 7.08 0.47 9.17
N LEU A 75 5.78 0.17 9.23
CA LEU A 75 4.93 0.01 8.04
C LEU A 75 4.96 1.27 7.17
N ASN A 76 4.82 2.44 7.78
CA ASN A 76 4.90 3.72 7.07
C ASN A 76 6.27 3.94 6.43
N THR A 77 7.37 3.54 7.10
CA THR A 77 8.72 3.61 6.52
C THR A 77 8.89 2.66 5.34
N ILE A 78 8.32 1.45 5.39
CA ILE A 78 8.34 0.52 4.25
C ILE A 78 7.60 1.12 3.06
N ARG A 79 6.40 1.66 3.29
CA ARG A 79 5.62 2.37 2.26
C ARG A 79 6.40 3.53 1.66
N TYR A 80 7.11 4.28 2.49
CA TYR A 80 7.94 5.39 2.03
C TYR A 80 9.10 4.91 1.16
N ALA A 81 9.79 3.86 1.58
CA ALA A 81 10.92 3.29 0.86
C ALA A 81 10.49 2.73 -0.52
N GLU A 82 9.35 2.06 -0.56
CA GLU A 82 8.74 1.49 -1.77
C GLU A 82 8.00 2.53 -2.65
N GLY A 83 7.91 3.80 -2.20
CA GLY A 83 7.28 4.88 -2.97
C GLY A 83 5.74 4.89 -2.97
N THR A 84 5.11 4.13 -2.07
CA THR A 84 3.66 4.01 -1.91
C THR A 84 3.11 4.86 -0.76
N TRP A 85 3.98 5.52 0.01
CA TRP A 85 3.58 6.50 1.02
C TRP A 85 3.03 7.77 0.36
N LYS A 86 1.78 8.13 0.71
CA LYS A 86 1.06 9.32 0.22
C LYS A 86 0.57 10.16 1.39
N ASP A 87 1.51 10.61 2.22
CA ASP A 87 1.23 11.43 3.41
C ASP A 87 0.20 10.81 4.36
N GLY A 88 0.30 9.49 4.53
CA GLY A 88 -0.60 8.69 5.37
C GLY A 88 -1.90 8.25 4.71
N GLN A 89 -2.19 8.66 3.48
CA GLN A 89 -3.41 8.25 2.76
C GLN A 89 -3.34 6.78 2.31
N ASP A 90 -4.49 6.13 2.22
CA ASP A 90 -4.59 4.69 1.94
C ASP A 90 -4.44 4.31 0.47
N HIS A 91 -4.29 5.28 -0.44
CA HIS A 91 -4.06 5.02 -1.87
C HIS A 91 -2.84 4.12 -2.14
N GLY A 92 -1.87 4.08 -1.22
CA GLY A 92 -0.71 3.18 -1.32
C GLY A 92 -1.08 1.69 -1.39
N TYR A 93 -2.18 1.27 -0.75
CA TYR A 93 -2.59 -0.15 -0.69
C TYR A 93 -3.06 -0.71 -2.03
N THR A 94 -3.31 0.15 -3.02
CA THR A 94 -3.78 -0.23 -4.35
C THR A 94 -2.76 0.05 -5.46
N VAL A 95 -1.52 0.42 -5.12
CA VAL A 95 -0.47 0.75 -6.10
C VAL A 95 0.19 -0.51 -6.63
N MET A 96 0.29 -0.65 -7.95
CA MET A 96 1.15 -1.62 -8.64
C MET A 96 2.50 -1.01 -8.99
N TYR A 97 3.49 -1.87 -9.22
CA TYR A 97 4.77 -1.48 -9.78
C TYR A 97 4.59 -0.59 -11.03
N GLY A 98 5.34 0.51 -11.09
CA GLY A 98 5.21 1.49 -12.14
C GLY A 98 4.09 2.53 -11.95
N GLY A 99 3.37 2.49 -10.82
CA GLY A 99 2.46 3.54 -10.36
C GLY A 99 1.00 3.40 -10.81
N GLY A 100 0.65 2.33 -11.52
CA GLY A 100 -0.76 2.02 -11.84
C GLY A 100 -1.53 1.61 -10.59
N MET A 101 -2.86 1.66 -10.66
CA MET A 101 -3.76 1.28 -9.56
C MET A 101 -4.56 0.02 -9.91
N PHE A 102 -4.96 -0.75 -8.90
CA PHE A 102 -5.92 -1.84 -9.03
C PHE A 102 -7.09 -1.64 -8.06
N GLU A 103 -8.25 -2.25 -8.34
CA GLU A 103 -9.49 -2.03 -7.58
C GLU A 103 -9.94 -3.27 -6.78
N ASP A 104 -9.72 -4.47 -7.33
CA ASP A 104 -10.10 -5.73 -6.67
C ASP A 104 -9.13 -6.06 -5.52
N LEU A 105 -9.56 -5.80 -4.28
CA LEU A 105 -8.83 -6.15 -3.06
C LEU A 105 -9.14 -7.56 -2.55
N SER A 106 -10.01 -8.35 -3.21
CA SER A 106 -10.25 -9.74 -2.82
C SER A 106 -9.02 -10.64 -3.01
N ARG A 107 -8.05 -10.20 -3.81
CA ARG A 107 -6.80 -10.91 -4.10
C ARG A 107 -5.68 -9.96 -4.47
N HIS A 108 -4.45 -10.46 -4.46
CA HIS A 108 -3.33 -9.76 -5.09
C HIS A 108 -3.59 -9.69 -6.61
N PRO A 109 -3.29 -8.57 -7.30
CA PRO A 109 -3.66 -8.38 -8.70
C PRO A 109 -2.88 -9.27 -9.69
N GLU A 110 -1.73 -9.80 -9.26
CA GLU A 110 -0.85 -10.72 -10.02
C GLU A 110 -0.49 -10.23 -11.44
N ARG A 111 -0.52 -8.90 -11.64
CA ARG A 111 -0.28 -8.27 -12.93
C ARG A 111 1.17 -7.82 -13.06
N THR A 112 1.92 -8.45 -13.96
CA THR A 112 3.28 -8.02 -14.32
C THR A 112 3.24 -6.72 -15.13
N VAL A 113 4.00 -5.73 -14.67
CA VAL A 113 4.24 -4.46 -15.36
C VAL A 113 5.70 -4.39 -15.79
N VAL A 114 5.92 -4.01 -17.05
CA VAL A 114 7.27 -3.84 -17.63
C VAL A 114 7.61 -2.35 -17.72
N LYS A 115 8.63 -1.94 -16.97
CA LYS A 115 9.23 -0.58 -16.99
C LYS A 115 10.75 -0.72 -17.02
N ARG A 116 11.47 -0.11 -16.06
CA ARG A 116 12.91 -0.36 -15.86
C ARG A 116 13.16 -1.83 -15.51
N TYR A 117 12.25 -2.43 -14.76
CA TYR A 117 12.24 -3.86 -14.43
C TYR A 117 10.90 -4.47 -14.88
N SER A 118 10.83 -5.80 -14.93
CA SER A 118 9.58 -6.54 -15.06
C SER A 118 9.19 -7.03 -13.68
N SER A 119 8.07 -6.54 -13.14
CA SER A 119 7.65 -6.87 -11.78
C SER A 119 6.13 -6.89 -11.66
N ALA A 120 5.61 -7.82 -10.86
CA ALA A 120 4.21 -7.89 -10.45
C ALA A 120 4.00 -7.38 -9.02
N ALA A 121 4.93 -6.57 -8.51
CA ALA A 121 4.81 -6.01 -7.16
C ALA A 121 3.56 -5.13 -7.02
N ALA A 122 2.82 -5.30 -5.94
CA ALA A 122 1.62 -4.51 -5.68
C ALA A 122 1.35 -4.27 -4.19
N GLY A 123 0.48 -3.31 -3.93
CA GLY A 123 0.05 -2.91 -2.61
C GLY A 123 1.05 -1.97 -1.91
N ALA A 124 0.70 -1.61 -0.68
CA ALA A 124 1.44 -0.66 0.14
C ALA A 124 2.88 -1.11 0.38
N TYR A 125 3.10 -2.42 0.44
CA TYR A 125 4.40 -3.03 0.73
C TYR A 125 5.02 -3.72 -0.49
N GLN A 126 4.48 -3.47 -1.69
CA GLN A 126 4.99 -3.97 -2.97
C GLN A 126 5.26 -5.49 -2.96
N PHE A 127 4.31 -6.27 -2.44
CA PHE A 127 4.42 -7.73 -2.40
C PHE A 127 4.53 -8.32 -3.80
N LEU A 128 5.41 -9.31 -3.98
CA LEU A 128 5.39 -10.17 -5.16
C LEU A 128 4.33 -11.27 -5.01
N PRO A 129 3.74 -11.79 -6.10
CA PRO A 129 2.70 -12.83 -6.05
C PRO A 129 3.07 -14.04 -5.20
N GLY A 130 4.29 -14.56 -5.37
CA GLY A 130 4.79 -15.71 -4.62
C GLY A 130 4.94 -15.43 -3.12
N THR A 131 5.47 -14.25 -2.77
CA THR A 131 5.61 -13.81 -1.38
C THR A 131 4.24 -13.67 -0.72
N TRP A 132 3.32 -12.97 -1.38
CA TRP A 132 1.93 -12.80 -0.91
C TRP A 132 1.25 -14.15 -0.68
N LYS A 133 1.28 -15.05 -1.68
CA LYS A 133 0.69 -16.39 -1.56
C LYS A 133 1.29 -17.19 -0.41
N GLY A 134 2.59 -17.03 -0.13
CA GLY A 134 3.27 -17.63 1.01
C GLY A 134 2.69 -17.14 2.33
N VAL A 135 2.78 -15.83 2.58
CA VAL A 135 2.38 -15.22 3.85
C VAL A 135 0.86 -15.28 4.08
N ALA A 136 0.05 -15.09 3.04
CA ALA A 136 -1.40 -15.21 3.13
C ALA A 136 -1.84 -16.61 3.58
N ARG A 137 -1.16 -17.67 3.10
CA ARG A 137 -1.40 -19.04 3.56
C ARG A 137 -0.97 -19.24 5.01
N GLU A 138 0.20 -18.74 5.38
CA GLU A 138 0.75 -18.85 6.75
C GLU A 138 -0.17 -18.18 7.78
N LEU A 139 -0.74 -17.03 7.43
CA LEU A 139 -1.61 -16.23 8.28
C LEU A 139 -3.11 -16.46 8.06
N LYS A 140 -3.51 -17.31 7.10
CA LYS A 140 -4.89 -17.53 6.67
C LYS A 140 -5.62 -16.23 6.27
N LEU A 141 -4.93 -15.33 5.57
CA LEU A 141 -5.50 -14.08 5.05
C LEU A 141 -6.41 -14.38 3.86
N ALA A 142 -7.64 -13.85 3.91
CA ALA A 142 -8.67 -14.13 2.92
C ALA A 142 -8.71 -13.13 1.75
N SER A 143 -8.04 -11.99 1.89
CA SER A 143 -8.04 -10.92 0.88
C SER A 143 -6.75 -10.11 0.91
N PHE A 144 -6.58 -9.21 -0.04
CA PHE A 144 -5.46 -8.26 -0.14
C PHE A 144 -5.84 -6.86 0.38
N GLU A 145 -6.86 -6.78 1.25
CA GLU A 145 -7.28 -5.55 1.94
C GLU A 145 -6.15 -4.92 2.79
N PRO A 146 -6.20 -3.61 3.08
CA PRO A 146 -5.16 -2.90 3.82
C PRO A 146 -4.71 -3.59 5.11
N GLN A 147 -5.65 -4.03 5.95
CA GLN A 147 -5.35 -4.73 7.21
C GLN A 147 -4.55 -6.03 6.98
N HIS A 148 -4.86 -6.78 5.93
CA HIS A 148 -4.17 -8.03 5.62
C HIS A 148 -2.77 -7.76 5.05
N GLN A 149 -2.60 -6.69 4.27
CA GLN A 149 -1.29 -6.24 3.82
C GLN A 149 -0.39 -5.85 5.00
N ASP A 150 -0.94 -5.13 6.00
CA ASP A 150 -0.22 -4.75 7.22
C ASP A 150 0.27 -5.99 8.00
N GLN A 151 -0.63 -6.93 8.26
CA GLN A 151 -0.33 -8.16 8.97
C GLN A 151 0.73 -8.99 8.22
N ALA A 152 0.63 -9.08 6.90
CA ALA A 152 1.62 -9.75 6.07
C ALA A 152 3.01 -9.08 6.15
N ALA A 153 3.07 -7.75 6.11
CA ALA A 153 4.34 -7.01 6.19
C ALA A 153 5.01 -7.18 7.56
N LEU A 154 4.24 -7.11 8.65
CA LEU A 154 4.74 -7.39 10.00
C LEU A 154 5.22 -8.84 10.14
N HIS A 155 4.53 -9.79 9.51
CA HIS A 155 4.95 -11.18 9.49
C HIS A 155 6.29 -11.40 8.80
N LEU A 156 6.50 -10.78 7.64
CA LEU A 156 7.78 -10.82 6.95
C LEU A 156 8.89 -10.17 7.77
N ALA A 157 8.62 -9.01 8.39
CA ALA A 157 9.57 -8.39 9.31
C ALA A 157 9.94 -9.29 10.50
N LYS A 158 8.97 -10.05 11.04
CA LYS A 158 9.23 -11.08 12.07
C LYS A 158 10.10 -12.21 11.53
N ARG A 159 9.79 -12.76 10.34
CA ARG A 159 10.55 -13.84 9.70
C ARG A 159 12.00 -13.45 9.43
N ARG A 160 12.25 -12.18 9.12
CA ARG A 160 13.61 -11.62 8.97
C ARG A 160 14.32 -11.36 10.30
N GLY A 161 13.67 -11.57 11.45
CA GLY A 161 14.24 -11.34 12.77
C GLY A 161 14.42 -9.86 13.10
N ALA A 162 13.69 -8.97 12.42
CA ALA A 162 13.79 -7.53 12.59
C ALA A 162 12.73 -6.97 13.55
N LEU A 163 11.54 -7.58 13.59
CA LEU A 163 10.40 -7.01 14.32
C LEU A 163 10.68 -6.76 15.81
N ASN A 164 11.18 -7.77 16.54
CA ASN A 164 11.50 -7.62 17.96
C ASN A 164 12.60 -6.57 18.23
N GLU A 165 13.59 -6.47 17.33
CA GLU A 165 14.63 -5.47 17.45
C GLU A 165 14.06 -4.06 17.27
N ILE A 166 13.16 -3.88 16.30
CA ILE A 166 12.49 -2.61 16.03
C ILE A 166 11.60 -2.20 17.19
N ASP A 167 10.84 -3.14 17.77
CA ASP A 167 10.01 -2.90 18.94
C ASP A 167 10.85 -2.39 20.14
N GLN A 168 12.10 -2.88 20.29
CA GLN A 168 12.97 -2.53 21.42
C GLN A 168 13.89 -1.32 21.18
N ARG A 169 14.37 -1.15 19.94
CA ARG A 169 15.50 -0.26 19.60
C ARG A 169 15.19 0.69 18.44
N GLY A 170 14.02 0.57 17.81
CA GLY A 170 13.66 1.30 16.60
C GLY A 170 14.37 0.79 15.35
N LEU A 171 14.28 1.55 14.26
CA LEU A 171 14.80 1.15 12.95
C LEU A 171 16.32 1.39 12.86
N THR A 172 17.11 0.45 13.39
CA THR A 172 18.58 0.47 13.33
C THR A 172 19.12 0.07 11.95
N LYS A 173 20.42 0.26 11.69
CA LYS A 173 21.09 -0.29 10.49
C LYS A 173 20.98 -1.81 10.41
N ALA A 174 21.08 -2.50 11.55
CA ALA A 174 20.98 -3.96 11.60
C ALA A 174 19.56 -4.43 11.28
N ALA A 175 18.54 -3.75 11.80
CA ALA A 175 17.15 -3.99 11.45
C ALA A 175 16.90 -3.76 9.95
N MET A 176 17.39 -2.64 9.38
CA MET A 176 17.28 -2.37 7.94
C MET A 176 17.94 -3.46 7.10
N ALA A 177 19.16 -3.88 7.47
CA ALA A 177 19.88 -4.93 6.76
C ALA A 177 19.16 -6.28 6.78
N LYS A 178 18.45 -6.61 7.88
CA LYS A 178 17.59 -7.79 7.95
C LYS A 178 16.37 -7.69 7.03
N LEU A 179 15.83 -6.49 6.83
CA LEU A 179 14.68 -6.23 5.96
C LEU A 179 15.06 -6.14 4.47
N ALA A 180 16.32 -5.80 4.15
CA ALA A 180 16.80 -5.62 2.77
C ALA A 180 16.56 -6.80 1.81
N PRO A 181 16.61 -8.08 2.23
CA PRO A 181 16.26 -9.21 1.36
C PRO A 181 14.75 -9.43 1.18
N GLU A 182 13.91 -8.52 1.67
CA GLU A 182 12.46 -8.53 1.48
C GLU A 182 11.98 -7.31 0.69
N TRP A 183 12.51 -6.12 1.01
CA TRP A 183 12.18 -4.87 0.33
C TRP A 183 13.40 -4.30 -0.38
N ALA A 184 13.32 -4.21 -1.71
CA ALA A 184 14.47 -3.87 -2.53
C ALA A 184 14.96 -2.43 -2.35
N SER A 185 14.11 -1.58 -1.77
CA SER A 185 14.42 -0.20 -1.40
C SER A 185 15.21 -0.06 -0.09
N PHE A 186 15.33 -1.13 0.71
CA PHE A 186 16.08 -1.12 1.97
C PHE A 186 17.57 -1.37 1.76
N PRO A 187 18.46 -0.63 2.47
CA PRO A 187 19.89 -0.85 2.41
C PRO A 187 20.33 -2.06 3.23
N THR A 188 21.29 -2.82 2.70
CA THR A 188 22.11 -3.77 3.47
C THR A 188 23.03 -3.02 4.45
N PHE A 189 23.77 -3.73 5.33
CA PHE A 189 24.71 -3.10 6.27
C PHE A 189 25.70 -2.13 5.63
N SER A 190 26.16 -2.40 4.41
CA SER A 190 27.09 -1.55 3.66
C SER A 190 26.42 -0.36 2.97
N GLY A 191 25.10 -0.22 3.07
CA GLY A 191 24.33 0.81 2.39
C GLY A 191 23.96 0.46 0.95
N LEU A 192 24.23 -0.77 0.52
CA LEU A 192 24.01 -1.23 -0.86
C LEU A 192 22.70 -2.02 -1.00
N SER A 193 22.24 -2.17 -2.23
CA SER A 193 21.06 -2.97 -2.57
C SER A 193 21.32 -4.47 -2.50
N ALA A 194 20.35 -5.21 -1.99
CA ALA A 194 20.34 -6.67 -2.11
C ALA A 194 20.05 -7.14 -3.56
N TYR A 195 19.53 -6.27 -4.43
CA TYR A 195 19.04 -6.63 -5.77
C TYR A 195 19.65 -5.81 -6.91
N GLY A 196 20.65 -4.96 -6.62
CA GLY A 196 21.19 -4.02 -7.60
C GLY A 196 20.21 -2.92 -8.02
N GLN A 197 19.12 -2.71 -7.25
CA GLN A 197 18.14 -1.66 -7.47
C GLN A 197 18.46 -0.43 -6.58
N PRO A 198 17.99 0.79 -6.90
CA PRO A 198 18.19 1.93 -6.02
C PRO A 198 17.63 1.68 -4.61
N VAL A 199 18.36 2.09 -3.58
CA VAL A 199 17.95 2.00 -2.17
C VAL A 199 17.88 3.39 -1.54
N LYS A 200 17.08 3.50 -0.47
CA LYS A 200 17.12 4.65 0.43
C LYS A 200 18.33 4.56 1.36
N SER A 201 18.87 5.69 1.79
CA SER A 201 19.97 5.68 2.75
C SER A 201 19.49 5.26 4.15
N HIS A 202 20.38 4.67 4.95
CA HIS A 202 20.07 4.36 6.35
C HIS A 202 19.59 5.59 7.13
N GLN A 203 20.24 6.74 6.93
CA GLN A 203 19.90 7.96 7.65
C GLN A 203 18.50 8.47 7.26
N GLU A 204 18.16 8.42 5.97
CA GLU A 204 16.86 8.83 5.46
C GLU A 204 15.73 7.97 6.06
N LEU A 205 15.87 6.64 6.02
CA LEU A 205 14.85 5.74 6.58
C LEU A 205 14.72 5.88 8.10
N ALA A 206 15.85 6.01 8.82
CA ALA A 206 15.83 6.22 10.27
C ALA A 206 15.16 7.55 10.64
N SER A 207 15.43 8.61 9.89
CA SER A 207 14.83 9.94 10.09
C SER A 207 13.33 9.95 9.80
N PHE A 208 12.89 9.27 8.73
CA PHE A 208 11.48 9.12 8.44
C PHE A 208 10.77 8.33 9.55
N TYR A 209 11.35 7.19 9.95
CA TYR A 209 10.81 6.34 11.00
C TYR A 209 10.63 7.08 12.33
N SER A 210 11.68 7.78 12.80
CA SER A 210 11.63 8.47 14.10
C SER A 210 10.60 9.60 14.12
N LYS A 211 10.57 10.43 13.08
CA LYS A 211 9.57 11.51 12.95
C LYS A 211 8.14 10.97 12.93
N ASN A 212 7.91 9.88 12.18
CA ASN A 212 6.60 9.26 12.09
C ASN A 212 6.18 8.65 13.43
N LEU A 213 7.10 7.94 14.10
CA LEU A 213 6.89 7.37 15.43
C LEU A 213 6.53 8.44 16.47
N ASP A 214 7.25 9.55 16.50
CA ASP A 214 6.97 10.65 17.43
C ASP A 214 5.59 11.26 17.19
N SER A 215 5.17 11.38 15.92
CA SER A 215 3.82 11.83 15.57
C SER A 215 2.75 10.86 16.06
N LEU A 216 2.94 9.56 15.83
CA LEU A 216 2.00 8.53 16.27
C LEU A 216 1.88 8.47 17.80
N LYS A 217 3.00 8.57 18.51
CA LYS A 217 3.00 8.63 19.98
C LYS A 217 2.24 9.84 20.51
N ARG A 218 2.38 11.01 19.88
CA ARG A 218 1.60 12.20 20.24
C ARG A 218 0.10 11.98 20.02
N GLN A 219 -0.30 11.33 18.94
CA GLN A 219 -1.72 11.06 18.65
C GLN A 219 -2.36 10.09 19.66
N VAL A 220 -1.59 9.12 20.18
CA VAL A 220 -2.09 8.15 21.18
C VAL A 220 -2.10 8.73 22.60
N ASN A 221 -1.18 9.64 22.92
CA ASN A 221 -1.04 10.24 24.24
C ASN A 221 -1.92 11.50 24.47
N VAL A 222 -2.73 11.89 23.48
CA VAL A 222 -3.79 12.90 23.60
C VAL A 222 -5.10 12.17 23.87
#